data_AF-A0ABD3GDW1-F1
#
_entry.id   AF-A0ABD3GDW1-F1
#
_cell.length_a   1.000
_cell.length_b   1.000
_cell.length_c   1.000
_cell.angle_alpha   90.00
_cell.angle_beta   90.00
_cell.angle_gamma   90.00
#
_symmetry.space_group_name_H-M   'P 1'
#
loop_
_entity.id
_entity.type
_entity.pdbx_description
1 polymer ?
#
loop_
_entity_poly.entity_id
_entity_poly.type
_entity_poly.pdbx_seq_one_letter_code
_entity_poly.pdbx_strand_id
1 'polypeptide(L)'
;MEAVYNGPTTRYYNFNVESTMVSANCVTVPRIMVNGAFPGPTIYAVEGDRVKINVTNKAGADLSIHWHGIYQQLTAWGSVCHRVPTEARGIIHL
;
A
#
# COMPACT_ATOMS: atom_id res chain seq x y z
N MET A 1 -25.60 9.02 10.17
CA MET A 1 -24.97 8.19 11.22
C MET A 1 -23.59 8.78 11.41
N GLU A 2 -23.36 9.50 12.51
CA GLU A 2 -22.06 10.15 12.75
C GLU A 2 -21.04 9.09 13.19
N ALA A 3 -19.83 9.17 12.64
CA ALA A 3 -18.72 8.33 13.05
C ALA A 3 -18.25 8.77 14.44
N VAL A 4 -18.43 7.93 15.45
CA VAL A 4 -17.89 8.16 16.79
C VAL A 4 -16.38 7.93 16.75
N TYR A 5 -15.59 8.98 17.04
CA TYR A 5 -14.14 8.89 17.12
C TYR A 5 -13.72 8.23 18.44
N ASN A 6 -13.18 7.02 18.37
CA ASN A 6 -12.76 6.22 19.53
C ASN A 6 -11.27 6.36 19.87
N GLY A 7 -10.62 7.44 19.44
CA GLY A 7 -9.18 7.63 19.57
C GLY A 7 -8.37 6.86 18.51
N PRO A 8 -7.04 6.84 18.65
CA PRO A 8 -6.13 6.15 17.73
C PRO A 8 -6.39 4.65 17.64
N THR A 9 -6.47 4.14 16.42
CA THR A 9 -6.70 2.72 16.13
C THR A 9 -5.64 2.14 15.20
N THR A 10 -5.55 0.81 15.14
CA THR A 10 -4.75 0.17 14.09
C THR A 10 -5.64 -0.20 12.90
N ARG A 11 -5.33 0.33 11.72
CA ARG A 11 -6.00 0.01 10.46
C ARG A 11 -5.20 -1.01 9.68
N TYR A 12 -5.89 -1.98 9.10
CA TYR A 12 -5.28 -3.10 8.40
C TYR A 12 -5.67 -3.08 6.93
N TYR A 13 -4.67 -3.22 6.05
CA TYR A 13 -4.86 -3.33 4.61
C TYR A 13 -4.07 -4.52 4.06
N ASN A 14 -4.60 -5.12 2.99
CA ASN A 14 -3.92 -6.17 2.23
C ASN A 14 -3.78 -5.72 0.78
N PHE A 15 -2.54 -5.70 0.29
CA PHE A 15 -2.16 -5.24 -1.04
C PHE A 15 -1.60 -6.43 -1.82
N ASN A 16 -2.39 -6.97 -2.74
CA ASN A 16 -1.91 -7.89 -3.75
C ASN A 16 -1.39 -7.08 -4.93
N VAL A 17 -0.07 -7.11 -5.15
CA VAL A 17 0.57 -6.36 -6.22
C VAL A 17 0.78 -7.26 -7.42
N GLU A 18 0.11 -6.95 -8.52
CA GLU A 18 0.02 -7.80 -9.71
C GLU A 18 0.33 -7.00 -10.97
N SER A 19 0.98 -7.62 -11.96
CA SER A 19 1.18 -7.05 -13.28
C SER A 19 0.01 -7.44 -14.18
N THR A 20 -0.78 -6.46 -14.61
CA THR A 20 -2.00 -6.69 -15.40
C THR A 20 -1.96 -5.87 -16.70
N MET A 21 -2.43 -6.45 -17.80
CA MET A 21 -2.56 -5.75 -19.08
C MET A 21 -3.72 -4.75 -19.02
N VAL A 22 -3.43 -3.47 -19.25
CA VAL A 22 -4.42 -2.39 -19.27
C VAL A 22 -4.50 -1.82 -20.66
N SER A 23 -5.72 -1.73 -21.17
CA SER A 23 -6.01 -1.03 -22.41
C SER A 23 -6.40 0.42 -22.10
N ALA A 24 -5.61 1.37 -22.58
CA ALA A 24 -5.94 2.79 -22.52
C ALA A 24 -5.59 3.42 -23.87
N ASN A 25 -6.50 4.24 -24.42
CA ASN A 25 -6.31 4.91 -25.72
C ASN A 25 -5.89 3.94 -26.86
N CYS A 26 -6.53 2.76 -26.90
CA CYS A 26 -6.24 1.68 -27.88
C CYS A 26 -4.84 1.06 -27.79
N VAL A 27 -4.09 1.31 -26.71
CA VAL A 27 -2.78 0.72 -26.46
C VAL A 27 -2.87 -0.17 -25.23
N THR A 28 -2.47 -1.44 -25.38
CA THR A 28 -2.44 -2.42 -24.29
C THR A 28 -1.02 -2.55 -23.76
N VAL A 29 -0.82 -2.20 -22.49
CA VAL A 29 0.49 -2.28 -21.82
C VAL A 29 0.36 -2.93 -20.45
N PRO A 30 1.40 -3.65 -19.98
CA PRO A 30 1.43 -4.14 -18.61
C PRO A 30 1.52 -2.96 -17.63
N ARG A 31 0.71 -3.01 -16.57
CA ARG A 31 0.71 -2.06 -15.46
C ARG A 31 0.74 -2.81 -14.14
N ILE A 32 1.51 -2.27 -13.19
CA ILE A 32 1.47 -2.72 -11.82
C ILE A 32 0.20 -2.16 -11.16
N MET A 33 -0.58 -3.05 -10.57
CA MET A 33 -1.81 -2.72 -9.87
C MET A 33 -1.80 -3.24 -8.44
N VAL A 34 -2.59 -2.61 -7.59
CA VAL A 34 -2.88 -3.10 -6.24
C VAL A 34 -4.32 -3.57 -6.22
N ASN A 35 -4.54 -4.84 -5.87
CA ASN A 35 -5.86 -5.47 -5.80
C ASN A 35 -6.66 -5.36 -7.12
N GLY A 36 -5.98 -5.45 -8.27
CA GLY A 36 -6.60 -5.38 -9.60
C GLY A 36 -7.16 -4.01 -9.99
N ALA A 37 -6.87 -2.95 -9.21
CA ALA A 37 -7.36 -1.60 -9.46
C ALA A 37 -6.24 -0.66 -9.92
N PHE A 38 -6.60 0.24 -10.83
CA PHE A 38 -5.75 1.34 -11.27
C PHE A 38 -6.62 2.62 -11.44
N PRO A 39 -6.42 3.67 -10.62
CA PRO A 39 -5.52 3.74 -9.46
C PRO A 39 -5.82 2.69 -8.38
N GLY A 40 -4.80 2.36 -7.56
CA GLY A 40 -4.97 1.43 -6.44
C GLY A 40 -5.92 1.96 -5.35
N PRO A 41 -6.33 1.11 -4.39
CA PRO A 41 -7.26 1.50 -3.33
C PRO A 41 -6.68 2.59 -2.43
N THR A 42 -7.53 3.55 -2.04
CA THR A 42 -7.16 4.61 -1.09
C THR A 42 -7.06 4.07 0.33
N ILE A 43 -5.99 4.43 1.03
CA ILE A 43 -5.86 4.22 2.48
C ILE A 43 -6.53 5.39 3.19
N TYR A 44 -7.44 5.08 4.12
CA TYR A 44 -8.14 6.08 4.93
C TYR A 44 -7.74 5.90 6.39
N ALA A 45 -7.20 6.95 6.99
CA ALA A 45 -6.80 6.97 8.37
C ALA A 45 -6.87 8.39 8.92
N VAL A 46 -6.91 8.50 10.25
CA VAL A 46 -6.84 9.78 10.96
C VAL A 46 -5.52 9.87 11.71
N GLU A 47 -5.12 11.08 12.06
CA GLU A 47 -3.90 11.33 12.83
C GLU A 47 -3.86 10.49 14.10
N GLY A 48 -2.70 9.89 14.39
CA GLY A 48 -2.48 8.96 15.48
C GLY A 48 -2.74 7.50 15.14
N ASP A 49 -3.46 7.18 14.06
CA ASP A 49 -3.69 5.80 13.66
C ASP A 49 -2.38 5.09 13.28
N ARG A 50 -2.32 3.78 13.58
CA ARG A 50 -1.30 2.90 13.05
C ARG A 50 -1.84 2.19 11.80
N VAL A 51 -1.19 2.37 10.67
CA VAL A 51 -1.58 1.68 9.44
C VAL A 51 -0.66 0.49 9.22
N LYS A 52 -1.23 -0.71 9.21
CA LYS A 52 -0.52 -1.96 8.89
C LYS A 52 -0.95 -2.47 7.52
N ILE A 53 0.03 -2.65 6.64
CA ILE A 53 -0.22 -3.06 5.26
C ILE A 53 0.56 -4.33 5.00
N ASN A 54 -0.17 -5.41 4.73
CA ASN A 54 0.42 -6.65 4.25
C ASN A 54 0.46 -6.61 2.73
N VAL A 55 1.65 -6.79 2.16
CA VAL A 55 1.93 -6.69 0.74
C VAL A 55 2.32 -8.07 0.24
N THR A 56 1.60 -8.57 -0.76
CA THR A 56 1.92 -9.82 -1.44
C THR A 56 2.36 -9.48 -2.86
N ASN A 57 3.62 -9.77 -3.17
CA ASN A 57 4.17 -9.53 -4.50
C ASN A 57 3.86 -10.72 -5.44
N LYS A 58 3.04 -10.46 -6.47
CA LYS A 58 2.74 -11.38 -7.57
C LYS A 58 3.06 -10.76 -8.94
N ALA A 59 3.82 -9.68 -8.96
CA ALA A 59 4.14 -8.96 -10.19
C ALA A 59 5.21 -9.66 -11.04
N GLY A 60 5.88 -10.69 -10.52
CA GLY A 60 6.93 -11.43 -11.21
C GLY A 60 8.27 -10.69 -11.29
N ALA A 61 8.40 -9.55 -10.60
CA ALA A 61 9.62 -8.77 -10.48
C ALA A 61 9.79 -8.22 -9.06
N ASP A 62 11.01 -7.88 -8.70
CA ASP A 62 11.30 -7.18 -7.45
C ASP A 62 10.58 -5.83 -7.41
N LEU A 63 9.96 -5.50 -6.27
CA LEU A 63 9.26 -4.23 -6.08
C LEU A 63 9.47 -3.64 -4.69
N SER A 64 9.11 -2.36 -4.56
CA SER A 64 9.02 -1.62 -3.31
C SER A 64 7.80 -0.70 -3.33
N ILE A 65 7.24 -0.38 -2.14
CA ILE A 65 6.11 0.55 -1.99
C ILE A 65 6.55 1.71 -1.10
N HIS A 66 6.46 2.94 -1.59
CA HIS A 66 6.80 4.14 -0.82
C HIS A 66 5.55 4.94 -0.45
N TRP A 67 5.47 5.33 0.82
CA TRP A 67 4.39 6.16 1.36
C TRP A 67 4.80 7.63 1.28
N HIS A 68 4.48 8.28 0.16
CA HIS A 68 4.84 9.67 -0.07
C HIS A 68 4.24 10.58 1.02
N GLY A 69 5.07 11.41 1.63
CA GLY A 69 4.63 12.42 2.60
C GLY A 69 4.40 11.90 4.01
N ILE A 70 4.60 10.60 4.29
CA ILE A 70 4.48 10.08 5.65
C ILE A 70 5.82 10.10 6.37
N TYR A 71 5.86 10.73 7.55
CA TYR A 71 7.02 10.72 8.42
C TYR A 71 7.14 9.37 9.13
N GLN A 72 8.15 8.59 8.76
CA GLN A 72 8.34 7.21 9.22
C GLN A 72 9.07 7.16 10.58
N GLN A 73 8.50 7.80 11.60
CA GLN A 73 9.08 7.82 12.94
C GLN A 73 9.13 6.41 13.52
N LEU A 74 10.36 5.92 13.78
CA LEU A 74 10.65 4.57 14.26
C LEU A 74 10.21 3.43 13.31
N THR A 75 9.84 3.79 12.07
CA THR A 75 9.32 2.88 11.04
C THR A 75 10.08 3.06 9.73
N ALA A 76 11.33 3.53 9.78
CA ALA A 76 12.16 3.83 8.61
C ALA A 76 12.30 2.66 7.61
N TRP A 77 12.17 1.43 8.08
CA TRP A 77 12.11 0.22 7.25
C TRP A 77 10.87 0.15 6.34
N GLY A 78 9.79 0.87 6.67
CA GLY A 78 8.56 1.04 5.89
C GLY A 78 8.63 2.15 4.83
N SER A 79 9.62 3.04 4.90
CA SER A 79 10.07 3.91 3.79
C SER A 79 11.08 3.12 2.97
N VAL A 80 10.63 2.46 1.90
CA VAL A 80 11.34 1.28 1.41
C VAL A 80 12.64 1.60 0.66
N CYS A 81 13.74 1.08 1.19
CA CYS A 81 15.04 0.90 0.51
C CYS A 81 15.46 -0.60 0.45
N HIS A 82 14.53 -1.54 0.66
CA HIS A 82 14.83 -2.98 0.62
C HIS A 82 13.75 -3.76 -0.16
N ARG A 83 14.18 -4.67 -1.04
CA ARG A 83 13.35 -5.56 -1.89
C ARG A 83 12.17 -6.15 -1.09
N VAL A 84 10.95 -6.08 -1.61
CA VAL A 84 9.77 -6.76 -1.02
C VAL A 84 9.82 -8.25 -1.39
N PRO A 85 10.10 -9.17 -0.44
CA PRO A 85 9.93 -10.60 -0.68
C PRO A 85 8.44 -10.92 -0.91
N THR A 86 8.14 -12.18 -1.24
CA THR A 86 6.78 -12.67 -1.54
C THR A 86 5.71 -12.23 -0.53
N GLU A 87 6.08 -11.97 0.72
CA GLU A 87 5.26 -11.32 1.74
C GLU A 87 6.06 -10.24 2.50
N ALA A 88 5.56 -9.00 2.53
CA ALA A 88 6.10 -7.93 3.38
C ALA A 88 5.01 -7.25 4.19
N ARG A 89 5.32 -6.85 5.42
CA ARG A 89 4.37 -6.18 6.32
C ARG A 89 4.92 -4.82 6.72
N GLY A 90 4.32 -3.74 6.25
CA GLY A 90 4.61 -2.37 6.65
C GLY A 90 3.78 -1.93 7.85
N ILE A 91 4.37 -1.17 8.78
CA ILE A 91 3.65 -0.40 9.79
C ILE A 91 4.04 1.06 9.60
N ILE A 92 3.04 1.93 9.48
CA ILE A 92 3.21 3.36 9.32
C ILE A 92 2.44 4.04 10.44
N HIS A 93 3.00 5.08 11.04
CA HIS A 93 2.30 5.95 11.97
C HIS A 93 1.96 7.25 11.25
N LEU A 94 0.70 7.67 11.38
CA LEU A 94 0.18 8.91 10.80
C LEU A 94 0.01 9.99 11.86
#